data_AF-A0A9E3ENH5-F1
#
_entry.id   AF-A0A9E3ENH5-F1
#
_cell.length_a   1.000
_cell.length_b   1.000
_cell.length_c   1.000
_cell.angle_alpha   90.00
_cell.angle_beta   90.00
_cell.angle_gamma   90.00
#
_symmetry.space_group_name_H-M   'P 1'
#
loop_
_entity.id
_entity.type
_entity.pdbx_description
1 polymer ?
#
loop_
_entity_poly.entity_id
_entity_poly.type
_entity_poly.pdbx_seq_one_letter_code
_entity_poly.pdbx_strand_id
1 'polypeptide(L)'
;GRLTLRNKELFSIVHLYFRAGKLAQVVGNRGDARFILNELREWKHAFIHFDRGIATDDEFLGSEYEQLLDEVLVHLHRQGLVTLPQLPKIIDSNIVAVDEGKQLIAPWEWQVLIEGTRRVSLVVARLVGPKQGVKVLRNILDDCASTFPAFASLQIASDGYLQVIDRSFLDRMSREALFDGFTALITSCQHFCSPIIGAREAHHLIVRALKEVAPILESMGVFQVDNHVFSGRRS
;
A
#
# COMPACT_ATOMS: atom_id res chain seq x y z
N GLY A 1 13.10 8.76 7.04
CA GLY A 1 13.52 9.17 5.68
C GLY A 1 13.30 10.66 5.56
N ARG A 2 14.20 11.40 4.92
CA ARG A 2 14.16 12.87 4.91
C ARG A 2 13.99 13.39 3.49
N LEU A 3 13.04 14.29 3.29
CA LEU A 3 12.89 15.09 2.08
C LEU A 3 13.46 16.48 2.34
N THR A 4 14.47 16.86 1.56
CA THR A 4 15.08 18.19 1.61
C THR A 4 14.58 19.00 0.42
N LEU A 5 14.05 20.18 0.69
CA LEU A 5 13.51 21.13 -0.26
C LEU A 5 14.31 22.43 -0.14
N ARG A 6 14.86 22.92 -1.25
CA ARG A 6 15.56 24.21 -1.29
C ARG A 6 14.94 25.11 -2.35
N ASN A 7 14.40 26.25 -1.92
CA ASN A 7 13.83 27.25 -2.83
C ASN A 7 14.95 27.86 -3.70
N LYS A 8 14.72 27.97 -5.01
CA LYS A 8 15.69 28.53 -5.96
C LYS A 8 15.68 30.06 -6.01
N GLU A 9 14.63 30.70 -5.50
CA GLU A 9 14.35 32.13 -5.59
C GLU A 9 14.52 32.84 -4.23
N LEU A 10 14.10 32.20 -3.14
CA LEU A 10 13.99 32.83 -1.81
C LEU A 10 15.04 32.38 -0.78
N PHE A 11 16.03 31.56 -1.18
CA PHE A 11 17.08 30.99 -0.33
C PHE A 11 16.58 30.21 0.91
N SER A 12 15.29 29.90 1.00
CA SER A 12 14.70 29.07 2.06
C SER A 12 15.07 27.58 1.88
N ILE A 13 15.31 26.87 2.98
CA ILE A 13 15.55 25.42 3.00
C ILE A 13 14.65 24.77 4.06
N VAL A 14 14.05 23.65 3.68
CA VAL A 14 13.12 22.86 4.49
C VAL A 14 13.50 21.39 4.43
N HIS A 15 13.45 20.73 5.58
CA HIS A 15 13.64 19.31 5.76
C HIS A 15 12.36 18.72 6.37
N LEU A 16 11.72 17.82 5.63
CA LEU A 16 10.55 17.06 6.08
C LEU A 16 10.99 15.64 6.40
N TYR A 17 10.77 15.19 7.62
CA TYR A 17 11.12 13.85 8.06
C TYR A 17 9.89 12.97 8.09
N PHE A 18 10.02 11.77 7.54
CA PHE A 18 8.95 10.78 7.45
C PHE A 18 9.33 9.50 8.18
N ARG A 19 8.39 8.97 8.96
CA ARG A 19 8.47 7.67 9.64
C ARG A 19 7.22 6.87 9.31
N ALA A 20 7.40 5.66 8.79
CA ALA A 20 6.28 4.80 8.35
C ALA A 20 5.28 5.48 7.38
N GLY A 21 5.74 6.42 6.55
CA GLY A 21 4.88 7.15 5.61
C GLY A 21 4.14 8.35 6.22
N LYS A 22 4.38 8.65 7.50
CA LYS A 22 3.78 9.75 8.27
C LYS A 22 4.78 10.88 8.50
N LEU A 23 4.31 12.12 8.52
CA LEU A 23 5.16 13.29 8.77
C LEU A 23 5.54 13.30 10.25
N ALA A 24 6.81 13.05 10.53
CA ALA A 24 7.34 13.00 11.88
C ALA A 24 7.86 14.36 12.34
N GLN A 25 8.52 15.11 11.45
CA GLN A 25 9.16 16.38 11.82
C GLN A 25 9.29 17.32 10.62
N VAL A 26 9.23 18.63 10.88
CA VAL A 26 9.50 19.71 9.93
C VAL A 26 10.59 20.59 10.51
N VAL A 27 11.69 20.75 9.79
CA VAL A 27 12.80 21.63 10.17
C VAL A 27 13.08 22.56 9.02
N GLY A 28 13.04 23.87 9.24
CA GLY A 28 13.34 24.85 8.21
C GLY A 28 14.16 25.99 8.77
N ASN A 29 14.72 26.80 7.88
CA ASN A 29 15.50 27.98 8.28
C ASN A 29 14.64 29.24 8.56
N ARG A 30 13.31 29.14 8.45
CA ARG A 30 12.38 30.27 8.65
C ARG A 30 11.10 29.84 9.35
N GLY A 31 10.91 30.32 10.59
CA GLY A 31 9.67 30.12 11.34
C GLY A 31 9.48 28.72 11.93
N ASP A 32 8.28 28.49 12.45
CA ASP A 32 7.86 27.20 12.99
C ASP A 32 7.32 26.26 11.90
N ALA A 33 7.00 25.02 12.26
CA ALA A 33 6.51 24.02 11.32
C ALA A 33 5.26 24.47 10.52
N ARG A 34 4.35 25.23 11.15
CA ARG A 34 3.12 25.72 10.49
C ARG A 34 3.45 26.81 9.49
N PHE A 35 4.30 27.75 9.85
CA PHE A 35 4.78 28.79 8.95
C PHE A 35 5.49 28.17 7.74
N ILE A 36 6.39 27.22 7.98
CA ILE A 36 7.14 26.52 6.94
C ILE A 36 6.20 25.82 5.95
N LEU A 37 5.22 25.06 6.45
CA LEU A 37 4.27 24.36 5.58
C LEU A 37 3.44 25.34 4.74
N ASN A 38 3.01 26.47 5.32
CA ASN A 38 2.30 27.50 4.57
C ASN A 38 3.20 28.20 3.53
N GLU A 39 4.46 28.46 3.87
CA GLU A 39 5.44 29.06 2.94
C GLU A 39 5.64 28.18 1.69
N LEU A 40 5.66 26.85 1.87
CA LEU A 40 5.81 25.91 0.76
C LEU A 40 4.72 26.05 -0.32
N ARG A 41 3.53 26.59 0.00
CA ARG A 41 2.46 26.83 -1.00
C ARG A 41 2.85 27.84 -2.07
N GLU A 42 3.72 28.78 -1.70
CA GLU A 42 4.15 29.87 -2.59
C GLU A 42 5.38 29.49 -3.42
N TRP A 43 5.99 28.34 -3.16
CA TRP A 43 7.22 27.92 -3.83
C TRP A 43 6.92 27.35 -5.22
N LYS A 44 7.41 28.05 -6.26
CA LYS A 44 7.28 27.61 -7.67
C LYS A 44 8.48 26.80 -8.16
N HIS A 45 9.66 27.06 -7.61
CA HIS A 45 10.90 26.42 -8.04
C HIS A 45 11.72 25.95 -6.84
N ALA A 46 11.94 24.64 -6.74
CA ALA A 46 12.74 24.04 -5.68
C ALA A 46 13.69 22.95 -6.21
N PHE A 47 14.80 22.75 -5.51
CA PHE A 47 15.57 21.52 -5.58
C PHE A 47 15.05 20.55 -4.53
N ILE A 48 14.86 19.30 -4.94
CA ILE A 48 14.31 18.23 -4.09
C ILE A 48 15.34 17.12 -3.98
N HIS A 49 15.62 16.68 -2.76
CA HIS A 49 16.49 15.55 -2.49
C HIS A 49 15.87 14.65 -1.43
N PHE A 50 15.93 13.33 -1.63
CA PHE A 50 15.37 12.37 -0.68
C PHE A 50 16.45 11.44 -0.14
N ASP A 51 16.63 11.46 1.18
CA ASP A 51 17.56 10.62 1.91
C ASP A 51 16.84 9.46 2.60
N ARG A 52 17.23 8.23 2.23
CA ARG A 52 16.79 7.01 2.90
C ARG A 52 17.65 6.74 4.14
N GLY A 53 17.06 6.15 5.17
CA GLY A 53 17.81 5.73 6.38
C GLY A 53 18.09 6.83 7.41
N ILE A 54 17.73 8.10 7.13
CA ILE A 54 17.81 9.17 8.14
C ILE A 54 16.64 8.99 9.13
N ALA A 55 17.00 8.69 10.37
CA ALA A 55 16.13 8.68 11.53
C ALA A 55 16.12 10.07 12.20
N THR A 56 15.03 10.35 12.90
CA THR A 56 14.88 11.49 13.81
C THR A 56 14.44 10.90 15.15
N ASP A 57 15.00 11.44 16.24
CA ASP A 57 14.76 10.99 17.60
C ASP A 57 13.48 11.61 18.21
N ASP A 58 12.83 12.54 17.50
CA ASP A 58 11.72 13.33 18.02
C ASP A 58 10.34 12.65 17.87
N GLU A 59 9.42 13.05 18.76
CA GLU A 59 8.01 12.64 18.77
C GLU A 59 7.31 13.01 17.45
N PHE A 60 6.32 12.19 17.08
CA PHE A 60 5.47 12.48 15.92
C PHE A 60 4.81 13.84 16.07
N LEU A 61 4.98 14.72 15.08
CA LEU A 61 4.12 15.87 14.92
C LEU A 61 2.64 15.41 14.93
N GLY A 62 1.80 16.15 15.63
CA GLY A 62 0.37 15.85 15.72
C GLY A 62 -0.30 15.80 14.34
N SER A 63 -1.44 15.10 14.26
CA SER A 63 -2.21 14.90 13.02
C SER A 63 -2.57 16.19 12.26
N GLU A 64 -2.62 17.33 12.96
CA GLU A 64 -2.83 18.65 12.37
C GLU A 64 -1.77 19.01 11.32
N TYR A 65 -0.49 18.69 11.56
CA TYR A 65 0.58 19.01 10.62
C TYR A 65 0.58 18.10 9.38
N GLU A 66 0.04 16.88 9.51
CA GLU A 66 -0.20 16.01 8.36
C GLU A 66 -1.30 16.61 7.46
N GLN A 67 -2.40 17.06 8.06
CA GLN A 67 -3.49 17.72 7.31
C GLN A 67 -2.99 18.98 6.60
N LEU A 68 -2.19 19.80 7.28
CA LEU A 68 -1.58 20.98 6.67
C LEU A 68 -0.68 20.61 5.48
N LEU A 69 0.16 19.59 5.61
CA LEU A 69 1.00 19.12 4.51
C LEU A 69 0.15 18.59 3.34
N ASP A 70 -0.91 17.84 3.62
CA ASP A 70 -1.82 17.33 2.59
C ASP A 70 -2.48 18.48 1.82
N GLU A 71 -2.97 19.51 2.51
CA GLU A 71 -3.53 20.70 1.86
C GLU A 71 -2.51 21.44 0.98
N VAL A 72 -1.26 21.55 1.45
CA VAL A 72 -0.16 22.16 0.68
C VAL A 72 0.11 21.36 -0.60
N LEU A 73 0.19 20.04 -0.50
CA LEU A 73 0.43 19.17 -1.64
C LEU A 73 -0.72 19.24 -2.65
N VAL A 74 -1.98 19.30 -2.19
CA VAL A 74 -3.16 19.52 -3.04
C VAL A 74 -3.09 20.87 -3.75
N HIS A 75 -2.68 21.92 -3.05
CA HIS A 75 -2.52 23.25 -3.64
C HIS A 75 -1.46 23.25 -4.75
N LEU A 76 -0.26 22.71 -4.47
CA LEU A 76 0.83 22.61 -5.44
C LEU A 76 0.47 21.72 -6.63
N HIS A 77 -0.36 20.70 -6.42
CA HIS A 77 -0.88 19.87 -7.50
C HIS A 77 -1.82 20.61 -8.43
N ARG A 78 -2.74 21.42 -7.90
CA ARG A 78 -3.64 22.26 -8.70
C ARG A 78 -2.87 23.28 -9.55
N GLN A 79 -1.70 23.70 -9.09
CA GLN A 79 -0.79 24.55 -9.86
C GLN A 79 0.08 23.77 -10.87
N GLY A 80 -0.01 22.45 -10.90
CA GLY A 80 0.81 21.60 -11.79
C GLY A 80 2.28 21.46 -11.36
N LEU A 81 2.63 21.90 -10.14
CA LEU A 81 4.02 21.87 -9.63
C LEU A 81 4.40 20.52 -9.02
N VAL A 82 3.42 19.82 -8.45
CA VAL A 82 3.59 18.50 -7.87
C VAL A 82 2.64 17.54 -8.55
N THR A 83 3.17 16.42 -9.02
CA THR A 83 2.32 15.26 -9.29
C THR A 83 2.09 14.61 -7.94
N LEU A 84 0.90 14.78 -7.37
CA LEU A 84 0.49 13.90 -6.29
C LEU A 84 0.66 12.48 -6.84
N PRO A 85 1.24 11.53 -6.07
CA PRO A 85 0.99 10.15 -6.41
C PRO A 85 -0.50 10.07 -6.60
N GLN A 86 -0.96 9.58 -7.76
CA GLN A 86 -2.34 9.14 -7.83
C GLN A 86 -2.40 8.17 -6.65
N LEU A 87 -3.08 8.58 -5.56
CA LEU A 87 -3.80 7.63 -4.74
C LEU A 87 -4.43 6.79 -5.83
N PRO A 88 -4.00 5.53 -5.99
CA PRO A 88 -4.60 4.70 -7.01
C PRO A 88 -6.06 4.95 -6.79
N LYS A 89 -6.76 5.44 -7.82
CA LYS A 89 -8.20 5.44 -7.75
C LYS A 89 -8.45 3.98 -7.48
N ILE A 90 -8.71 3.65 -6.20
CA ILE A 90 -9.69 2.66 -5.84
C ILE A 90 -10.76 3.09 -6.80
N ILE A 91 -10.92 2.27 -7.81
CA ILE A 91 -11.99 2.46 -8.73
C ILE A 91 -13.18 2.46 -7.75
N ASP A 92 -13.67 3.65 -7.38
CA ASP A 92 -15.08 3.96 -7.48
C ASP A 92 -15.42 3.62 -8.93
N SER A 93 -15.39 2.32 -9.26
CA SER A 93 -16.26 1.73 -10.25
C SER A 93 -17.53 1.99 -9.52
N ASN A 94 -18.14 3.13 -9.88
CA ASN A 94 -19.48 3.52 -9.54
C ASN A 94 -20.09 2.41 -8.70
N ILE A 95 -20.07 2.58 -7.37
CA ILE A 95 -20.93 1.83 -6.48
C ILE A 95 -22.35 2.31 -6.79
N VAL A 96 -22.77 2.13 -8.05
CA VAL A 96 -24.14 2.05 -8.44
C VAL A 96 -24.43 0.60 -8.12
N ALA A 97 -24.96 0.40 -6.92
CA ALA A 97 -25.72 -0.78 -6.60
C ALA A 97 -26.77 -0.93 -7.71
N VAL A 98 -26.48 -1.77 -8.70
CA VAL A 98 -27.52 -2.32 -9.54
C VAL A 98 -28.07 -3.50 -8.76
N ASP A 99 -29.33 -3.33 -8.43
CA ASP A 99 -30.16 -4.15 -7.57
C ASP A 99 -30.29 -5.60 -8.08
N GLU A 100 -30.61 -6.50 -7.15
CA GLU A 100 -31.19 -7.85 -7.33
C GLU A 100 -30.32 -9.07 -7.72
N GLY A 101 -29.00 -9.01 -7.58
CA GLY A 101 -28.19 -10.23 -7.37
C GLY A 101 -27.80 -10.31 -5.91
N LYS A 102 -28.06 -11.42 -5.19
CA LYS A 102 -27.53 -11.64 -3.82
C LYS A 102 -26.02 -11.34 -3.84
N GLN A 103 -25.59 -10.16 -3.42
CA GLN A 103 -24.17 -9.85 -3.29
C GLN A 103 -23.62 -10.77 -2.19
N LEU A 104 -22.85 -11.77 -2.60
CA LEU A 104 -22.32 -12.79 -1.69
C LEU A 104 -21.14 -12.27 -0.87
N ILE A 105 -20.49 -11.19 -1.33
CA ILE A 105 -19.48 -10.41 -0.60
C ILE A 105 -19.93 -8.95 -0.49
N ALA A 106 -19.71 -8.34 0.67
CA ALA A 106 -19.98 -6.94 0.91
C ALA A 106 -18.93 -6.04 0.21
N PRO A 107 -19.27 -4.80 -0.17
CA PRO A 107 -18.31 -3.89 -0.81
C PRO A 107 -17.03 -3.63 -0.01
N TRP A 108 -17.14 -3.53 1.33
CA TRP A 108 -15.97 -3.38 2.21
C TRP A 108 -15.14 -4.67 2.29
N GLU A 109 -15.81 -5.82 2.21
CA GLU A 109 -15.32 -7.17 1.83
C GLU A 109 -14.17 -7.10 0.83
N TRP A 110 -14.57 -6.66 -0.36
CA TRP A 110 -13.71 -6.52 -1.52
C TRP A 110 -12.56 -5.55 -1.32
N GLN A 111 -12.81 -4.41 -0.68
CA GLN A 111 -11.77 -3.40 -0.45
C GLN A 111 -10.63 -3.96 0.40
N VAL A 112 -10.96 -4.70 1.45
CA VAL A 112 -9.95 -5.30 2.35
C VAL A 112 -9.15 -6.37 1.61
N LEU A 113 -9.80 -7.22 0.81
CA LEU A 113 -9.13 -8.25 0.02
C LEU A 113 -8.14 -7.65 -1.00
N ILE A 114 -8.59 -6.66 -1.77
CA ILE A 114 -7.76 -5.98 -2.77
C ILE A 114 -6.58 -5.27 -2.10
N GLU A 115 -6.82 -4.58 -0.97
CA GLU A 115 -5.77 -3.89 -0.24
C GLU A 115 -4.75 -4.86 0.39
N GLY A 116 -5.21 -6.01 0.89
CA GLY A 116 -4.35 -7.09 1.36
C GLY A 116 -3.43 -7.61 0.26
N THR A 117 -3.99 -7.96 -0.90
CA THR A 117 -3.22 -8.39 -2.07
C THR A 117 -2.22 -7.33 -2.53
N ARG A 118 -2.63 -6.05 -2.54
CA ARG A 118 -1.74 -4.93 -2.91
C ARG A 118 -0.52 -4.84 -1.99
N ARG A 119 -0.73 -4.93 -0.68
CA ARG A 119 0.36 -4.84 0.32
C ARG A 119 1.35 -5.99 0.17
N VAL A 120 0.85 -7.21 -0.01
CA VAL A 120 1.67 -8.40 -0.26
C VAL A 120 2.45 -8.25 -1.57
N SER A 121 1.79 -7.81 -2.62
CA SER A 121 2.37 -7.58 -3.95
C SER A 121 3.54 -6.59 -3.93
N LEU A 122 3.37 -5.47 -3.22
CA LEU A 122 4.44 -4.47 -3.05
C LEU A 122 5.67 -5.05 -2.37
N VAL A 123 5.46 -5.96 -1.43
CA VAL A 123 6.52 -6.56 -0.65
C VAL A 123 7.27 -7.62 -1.46
N VAL A 124 6.56 -8.45 -2.23
CA VAL A 124 7.17 -9.34 -3.24
C VAL A 124 7.99 -8.52 -4.25
N ALA A 125 7.42 -7.44 -4.79
CA ALA A 125 8.11 -6.59 -5.76
C ALA A 125 9.36 -5.90 -5.19
N ARG A 126 9.41 -5.62 -3.88
CA ARG A 126 10.61 -5.09 -3.23
C ARG A 126 11.74 -6.11 -3.11
N LEU A 127 11.41 -7.40 -3.01
CA LEU A 127 12.42 -8.47 -2.95
C LEU A 127 13.09 -8.73 -4.29
N VAL A 128 12.31 -8.75 -5.38
CA VAL A 128 12.81 -9.14 -6.72
C VAL A 128 12.98 -7.99 -7.70
N GLY A 129 12.58 -6.78 -7.30
CA GLY A 129 12.53 -5.60 -8.15
C GLY A 129 11.20 -5.44 -8.91
N PRO A 130 10.81 -4.21 -9.28
CA PRO A 130 9.45 -3.88 -9.72
C PRO A 130 9.04 -4.60 -11.03
N LYS A 131 9.94 -4.68 -12.02
CA LYS A 131 9.66 -5.36 -13.29
C LYS A 131 9.45 -6.86 -13.10
N GLN A 132 10.26 -7.48 -12.25
CA GLN A 132 10.17 -8.92 -11.97
C GLN A 132 8.99 -9.23 -11.05
N GLY A 133 8.65 -8.33 -10.13
CA GLY A 133 7.52 -8.46 -9.21
C GLY A 133 6.19 -8.61 -9.94
N VAL A 134 5.93 -7.80 -10.97
CA VAL A 134 4.70 -7.92 -11.78
C VAL A 134 4.62 -9.27 -12.48
N LYS A 135 5.74 -9.77 -13.02
CA LYS A 135 5.78 -11.09 -13.69
C LYS A 135 5.52 -12.22 -12.69
N VAL A 136 6.13 -12.17 -11.51
CA VAL A 136 5.91 -13.16 -10.44
C VAL A 136 4.46 -13.16 -9.99
N LEU A 137 3.88 -11.99 -9.76
CA LEU A 137 2.49 -11.87 -9.30
C LEU A 137 1.49 -12.37 -10.34
N ARG A 138 1.76 -12.14 -11.64
CA ARG A 138 0.95 -12.73 -12.71
C ARG A 138 1.03 -14.24 -12.70
N ASN A 139 2.24 -14.81 -12.62
CA ASN A 139 2.39 -16.26 -12.56
C ASN A 139 1.66 -16.87 -11.35
N ILE A 140 1.79 -16.26 -10.17
CA ILE A 140 1.08 -16.70 -8.97
C ILE A 140 -0.44 -16.60 -9.16
N LEU A 141 -0.93 -15.52 -9.78
CA LEU A 141 -2.36 -15.34 -10.04
C LEU A 141 -2.88 -16.37 -11.05
N ASP A 142 -2.12 -16.64 -12.11
CA ASP A 142 -2.44 -17.64 -13.13
C ASP A 142 -2.47 -19.05 -12.52
N ASP A 143 -1.51 -19.37 -11.65
CA ASP A 143 -1.47 -20.62 -10.88
C ASP A 143 -2.71 -20.72 -9.97
N CYS A 144 -3.06 -19.65 -9.25
CA CYS A 144 -4.28 -19.60 -8.45
C CYS A 144 -5.54 -19.75 -9.32
N ALA A 145 -5.62 -19.13 -10.49
CA ALA A 145 -6.77 -19.22 -11.39
C ALA A 145 -7.03 -20.64 -11.90
N SER A 146 -6.00 -21.48 -11.99
CA SER A 146 -6.15 -22.90 -12.34
C SER A 146 -6.89 -23.72 -11.28
N THR A 147 -6.82 -23.31 -10.01
CA THR A 147 -7.41 -24.00 -8.86
C THR A 147 -8.68 -23.32 -8.36
N PHE A 148 -8.73 -21.99 -8.47
CA PHE A 148 -9.81 -21.13 -7.99
C PHE A 148 -10.41 -20.39 -9.19
N PRO A 149 -11.55 -20.86 -9.75
CA PRO A 149 -12.14 -20.28 -10.95
C PRO A 149 -12.43 -18.79 -10.85
N ALA A 150 -12.75 -18.29 -9.64
CA ALA A 150 -12.97 -16.86 -9.37
C ALA A 150 -11.80 -15.98 -9.83
N PHE A 151 -10.58 -16.50 -9.82
CA PHE A 151 -9.37 -15.74 -10.08
C PHE A 151 -9.10 -15.58 -11.58
N ALA A 152 -9.77 -16.34 -12.44
CA ALA A 152 -9.77 -16.11 -13.88
C ALA A 152 -10.39 -14.75 -14.26
N SER A 153 -11.19 -14.17 -13.36
CA SER A 153 -11.77 -12.83 -13.52
C SER A 153 -10.90 -11.72 -12.91
N LEU A 154 -9.68 -12.05 -12.50
CA LEU A 154 -8.71 -11.11 -11.92
C LEU A 154 -7.48 -10.99 -12.80
N GLN A 155 -6.82 -9.84 -12.76
CA GLN A 155 -5.54 -9.63 -13.45
C GLN A 155 -4.63 -8.69 -12.67
N ILE A 156 -3.32 -8.90 -12.78
CA ILE A 156 -2.33 -7.92 -12.35
C ILE A 156 -2.04 -6.94 -13.49
N ALA A 157 -2.52 -5.71 -13.32
CA ALA A 157 -2.29 -4.61 -14.25
C ALA A 157 -0.81 -4.22 -14.32
N SER A 158 -0.44 -3.45 -15.34
CA SER A 158 0.95 -3.03 -15.60
C SER A 158 1.55 -2.13 -14.50
N ASP A 159 0.70 -1.51 -13.71
CA ASP A 159 1.04 -0.73 -12.51
C ASP A 159 1.23 -1.61 -11.26
N GLY A 160 0.99 -2.92 -11.36
CA GLY A 160 1.16 -3.91 -10.30
C GLY A 160 -0.07 -4.11 -9.42
N TYR A 161 -1.22 -3.55 -9.79
CA TYR A 161 -2.45 -3.68 -9.02
C TYR A 161 -3.33 -4.84 -9.51
N LEU A 162 -4.03 -5.47 -8.56
CA LEU A 162 -5.09 -6.44 -8.87
C LEU A 162 -6.31 -5.68 -9.42
N GLN A 163 -6.75 -6.07 -10.61
CA GLN A 163 -7.94 -5.55 -11.28
C GLN A 163 -8.94 -6.68 -11.50
N VAL A 164 -10.23 -6.32 -11.40
CA VAL A 164 -11.34 -7.20 -11.74
C VAL A 164 -11.64 -7.01 -13.22
N ILE A 165 -11.53 -8.07 -14.01
CA ILE A 165 -11.86 -8.09 -15.44
C ILE A 165 -13.35 -8.37 -15.65
N ASP A 166 -13.92 -9.31 -14.90
CA ASP A 166 -15.34 -9.69 -15.01
C ASP A 166 -15.99 -9.79 -13.63
N ARG A 167 -16.73 -8.74 -13.26
CA ARG A 167 -17.46 -8.69 -11.99
C ARG A 167 -18.69 -9.61 -11.98
N SER A 168 -19.32 -9.83 -13.14
CA SER A 168 -20.53 -10.63 -13.23
C SER A 168 -20.27 -12.09 -12.88
N PHE A 169 -19.04 -12.56 -13.12
CA PHE A 169 -18.59 -13.87 -12.72
C PHE A 169 -18.29 -13.93 -11.22
N LEU A 170 -17.59 -12.93 -10.67
CA LEU A 170 -17.27 -12.86 -9.24
C LEU A 170 -18.52 -12.76 -8.35
N ASP A 171 -19.52 -12.00 -8.77
CA ASP A 171 -20.77 -11.82 -8.00
C ASP A 171 -21.59 -13.13 -7.88
N ARG A 172 -21.29 -14.13 -8.71
CA ARG A 172 -21.91 -15.47 -8.67
C ARG A 172 -21.12 -16.47 -7.84
N MET A 173 -19.91 -16.12 -7.41
CA MET A 173 -19.04 -17.01 -6.62
C MET A 173 -19.45 -16.96 -5.14
N SER A 174 -19.38 -18.10 -4.46
CA SER A 174 -19.62 -18.13 -3.01
C SER A 174 -18.53 -17.34 -2.28
N ARG A 175 -18.92 -16.73 -1.16
CA ARG A 175 -18.01 -16.02 -0.26
C ARG A 175 -16.82 -16.89 0.16
N GLU A 176 -17.09 -18.15 0.49
CA GLU A 176 -16.08 -19.14 0.89
C GLU A 176 -15.07 -19.39 -0.24
N ALA A 177 -15.54 -19.66 -1.47
CA ALA A 177 -14.64 -19.89 -2.60
C ALA A 177 -13.78 -18.66 -2.93
N LEU A 178 -14.31 -17.45 -2.75
CA LEU A 178 -13.55 -16.22 -2.91
C LEU A 178 -12.47 -16.09 -1.83
N PHE A 179 -12.85 -16.30 -0.57
CA PHE A 179 -11.93 -16.20 0.57
C PHE A 179 -10.82 -17.24 0.48
N ASP A 180 -11.13 -18.49 0.14
CA ASP A 180 -10.13 -19.54 -0.06
C ASP A 180 -9.13 -19.19 -1.17
N GLY A 181 -9.61 -18.60 -2.27
CA GLY A 181 -8.74 -18.11 -3.34
C GLY A 181 -7.78 -17.03 -2.85
N PHE A 182 -8.27 -16.07 -2.05
CA PHE A 182 -7.41 -15.00 -1.49
C PHE A 182 -6.42 -15.54 -0.46
N THR A 183 -6.83 -16.51 0.36
CA THR A 183 -5.93 -17.25 1.27
C THR A 183 -4.82 -17.93 0.49
N ALA A 184 -5.16 -18.64 -0.59
CA ALA A 184 -4.20 -19.32 -1.44
C ALA A 184 -3.24 -18.32 -2.11
N LEU A 185 -3.72 -17.15 -2.54
CA LEU A 185 -2.89 -16.11 -3.15
C LEU A 185 -1.86 -15.56 -2.17
N ILE A 186 -2.27 -15.19 -0.96
CA ILE A 186 -1.38 -14.69 0.09
C ILE A 186 -0.35 -15.76 0.45
N THR A 187 -0.80 -17.00 0.61
CA THR A 187 0.05 -18.17 0.90
C THR A 187 1.07 -18.43 -0.21
N SER A 188 0.66 -18.37 -1.49
CA SER A 188 1.56 -18.51 -2.63
C SER A 188 2.60 -17.42 -2.70
N CYS A 189 2.25 -16.18 -2.34
CA CYS A 189 3.23 -15.09 -2.21
C CYS A 189 4.23 -15.35 -1.09
N GLN A 190 3.79 -15.89 0.06
CA GLN A 190 4.69 -16.29 1.14
C GLN A 190 5.64 -17.42 0.69
N HIS A 191 5.11 -18.45 0.04
CA HIS A 191 5.89 -19.57 -0.49
C HIS A 191 6.90 -19.10 -1.52
N PHE A 192 6.55 -18.16 -2.40
CA PHE A 192 7.49 -17.55 -3.33
C PHE A 192 8.65 -16.83 -2.61
N CYS A 193 8.36 -16.10 -1.53
CA CYS A 193 9.39 -15.38 -0.77
C CYS A 193 10.32 -16.33 0.00
N SER A 194 9.83 -17.51 0.39
CA SER A 194 10.51 -18.42 1.33
C SER A 194 11.88 -18.90 0.82
N PRO A 195 12.08 -19.31 -0.45
CA PRO A 195 13.40 -19.64 -0.99
C PRO A 195 14.39 -18.46 -1.04
N ILE A 196 13.91 -17.21 -1.03
CA ILE A 196 14.76 -16.01 -1.18
C ILE A 196 15.30 -15.56 0.18
N ILE A 197 14.43 -15.53 1.20
CA ILE A 197 14.75 -14.93 2.49
C ILE A 197 14.61 -15.87 3.68
N GLY A 198 14.18 -17.12 3.46
CA GLY A 198 13.84 -18.07 4.51
C GLY A 198 12.34 -18.06 4.83
N ALA A 199 11.79 -19.20 5.25
CA ALA A 199 10.36 -19.37 5.49
C ALA A 199 9.84 -18.50 6.65
N ARG A 200 10.62 -18.38 7.73
CA ARG A 200 10.25 -17.57 8.90
C ARG A 200 10.24 -16.08 8.56
N GLU A 201 11.28 -15.62 7.88
CA GLU A 201 11.42 -14.24 7.44
C GLU A 201 10.37 -13.89 6.38
N ALA A 202 10.01 -14.82 5.49
CA ALA A 202 8.90 -14.66 4.56
C ALA A 202 7.56 -14.50 5.28
N HIS A 203 7.27 -15.33 6.29
CA HIS A 203 6.06 -15.19 7.09
C HIS A 203 6.01 -13.84 7.83
N HIS A 204 7.09 -13.45 8.51
CA HIS A 204 7.21 -12.13 9.17
C HIS A 204 6.99 -10.98 8.19
N LEU A 205 7.53 -11.12 6.98
CA LEU A 205 7.43 -10.12 5.94
C LEU A 205 5.97 -9.92 5.49
N ILE A 206 5.22 -11.02 5.30
CA ILE A 206 3.79 -10.97 4.95
C ILE A 206 2.95 -10.43 6.11
N VAL A 207 3.14 -10.91 7.33
CA VAL A 207 2.44 -10.40 8.53
C VAL A 207 2.67 -8.90 8.69
N ARG A 208 3.91 -8.43 8.52
CA ARG A 208 4.23 -7.01 8.59
C ARG A 208 3.57 -6.21 7.46
N ALA A 209 3.49 -6.77 6.26
CA ALA A 209 2.80 -6.14 5.14
C ALA A 209 1.31 -5.92 5.45
N LEU A 210 0.68 -6.92 6.08
CA LEU A 210 -0.74 -6.96 6.35
C LEU A 210 -1.16 -6.33 7.69
N LYS A 211 -0.22 -5.88 8.53
CA LYS A 211 -0.47 -5.46 9.93
C LYS A 211 -1.76 -4.68 10.19
N GLU A 212 -2.10 -3.71 9.34
CA GLU A 212 -3.28 -2.84 9.52
C GLU A 212 -4.61 -3.50 9.08
N VAL A 213 -4.55 -4.45 8.16
CA VAL A 213 -5.73 -5.18 7.64
C VAL A 213 -5.84 -6.60 8.19
N ALA A 214 -4.79 -7.11 8.85
CA ALA A 214 -4.70 -8.47 9.36
C ALA A 214 -5.86 -8.86 10.28
N PRO A 215 -6.31 -8.03 11.26
CA PRO A 215 -7.43 -8.40 12.12
C PRO A 215 -8.74 -8.63 11.35
N ILE A 216 -8.92 -7.91 10.24
CA ILE A 216 -10.11 -8.03 9.38
C ILE A 216 -9.96 -9.25 8.47
N LEU A 217 -8.77 -9.48 7.91
CA LEU A 217 -8.49 -10.69 7.12
C LEU A 217 -8.63 -11.97 7.96
N GLU A 218 -8.24 -11.93 9.24
CA GLU A 218 -8.45 -13.03 10.19
C GLU A 218 -9.92 -13.27 10.49
N SER A 219 -10.72 -12.22 10.74
CA SER A 219 -12.16 -12.38 10.98
C SER A 219 -12.92 -12.88 9.75
N MET A 220 -12.37 -12.66 8.56
CA MET A 220 -12.85 -13.23 7.30
C MET A 220 -12.33 -14.65 7.02
N GLY A 221 -11.36 -15.17 7.80
CA GLY A 221 -10.74 -16.47 7.56
C GLY A 221 -9.75 -16.50 6.39
N VAL A 222 -9.34 -15.34 5.88
CA VAL A 222 -8.48 -15.19 4.69
C VAL A 222 -6.98 -15.20 5.04
N PHE A 223 -6.66 -14.87 6.29
CA PHE A 223 -5.28 -14.82 6.77
C PHE A 223 -5.23 -15.37 8.19
N GLN A 224 -4.14 -16.04 8.54
CA GLN A 224 -3.87 -16.49 9.90
C GLN A 224 -2.44 -16.11 10.27
N VAL A 225 -2.27 -15.46 11.42
CA VAL A 225 -0.95 -15.23 11.99
C VAL A 225 -0.50 -16.48 12.73
N ASP A 226 0.42 -17.24 12.12
CA ASP A 226 1.00 -18.43 12.74
C ASP A 226 2.00 -18.05 13.84
N ASN A 227 1.49 -17.86 15.06
CA ASN A 227 2.29 -17.55 16.26
C ASN A 227 3.35 -18.63 16.59
N HIS A 228 3.22 -19.84 16.03
CA HIS A 228 4.22 -20.91 16.14
C HIS A 228 5.51 -20.60 15.37
N VAL A 229 5.44 -19.84 14.28
CA VAL A 229 6.62 -19.39 13.51
C VAL A 229 7.40 -18.30 14.28
N PHE A 230 6.72 -17.56 15.16
CA PHE A 230 7.31 -16.55 16.05
C PHE A 230 7.92 -17.15 17.32
N SER A 231 7.44 -18.32 17.76
CA SER A 231 7.96 -19.03 18.93
C SER A 231 9.00 -20.05 18.50
N GLY A 232 10.23 -19.57 18.27
CA GLY A 232 11.36 -20.45 17.98
C GLY A 232 11.56 -21.50 19.08
N ARG A 233 11.11 -22.73 18.85
CA ARG A 233 11.69 -23.90 19.53
C ARG A 233 13.00 -24.21 18.82
N ARG A 234 14.10 -23.93 19.52
CA ARG A 234 15.38 -24.62 19.30
C ARG A 234 15.12 -26.11 19.54
N SER A 235 15.26 -26.91 18.49
CA SER A 235 15.67 -28.31 18.60
C SER A 235 17.07 -28.41 18.03
#